data_AF-A0A484XSZ1-F1
#
_entry.id   AF-A0A484XSZ1-F1
#
_cell.length_a   1.000
_cell.length_b   1.000
_cell.length_c   1.000
_cell.angle_alpha   90.00
_cell.angle_beta   90.00
_cell.angle_gamma   90.00
#
_symmetry.space_group_name_H-M   'P 1'
#
loop_
_entity.id
_entity.type
_entity.pdbx_description
1 polymer ?
#
loop_
_entity_poly.entity_id
_entity_poly.type
_entity_poly.pdbx_seq_one_letter_code
_entity_poly.pdbx_strand_id
1 'polypeptide(L)'
;MVATMAAAESGWGTSKLARNNNNLFGMKCAKGRCTNAPGKVKGYSQFASVKDSVNAYVVNLNTHPAYSSFRKSRAQLRKADQEVTASTMIHKLKGYSTQGQRYNNYLFAMFQDNQRLIASHM
;
A
#
# COMPACT_ATOMS: atom_id res chain seq x y z
N MET A 1 -7.56 4.00 -3.03
CA MET A 1 -6.53 2.94 -3.23
C MET A 1 -5.59 2.83 -2.04
N VAL A 2 -4.80 3.85 -1.68
CA VAL A 2 -3.82 3.73 -0.58
C VAL A 2 -4.47 3.35 0.75
N ALA A 3 -5.62 3.94 1.09
CA ALA A 3 -6.39 3.57 2.29
C ALA A 3 -6.84 2.09 2.26
N THR A 4 -7.35 1.62 1.13
CA THR A 4 -7.68 0.21 0.90
C THR A 4 -6.45 -0.68 1.13
N MET A 5 -5.32 -0.36 0.50
CA MET A 5 -4.08 -1.13 0.68
C MET A 5 -3.64 -1.14 2.15
N ALA A 6 -3.68 0.01 2.83
CA ALA A 6 -3.35 0.11 4.23
C ALA A 6 -4.26 -0.78 5.10
N ALA A 7 -5.58 -0.76 4.87
CA ALA A 7 -6.52 -1.60 5.58
C ALA A 7 -6.24 -3.10 5.37
N ALA A 8 -6.01 -3.53 4.12
CA ALA A 8 -5.70 -4.93 3.81
C ALA A 8 -4.39 -5.40 4.47
N GLU A 9 -3.32 -4.63 4.30
CA GLU A 9 -1.97 -5.03 4.74
C GLU A 9 -1.79 -4.96 6.26
N SER A 10 -2.53 -4.08 6.93
CA SER A 10 -2.45 -3.90 8.39
C SER A 10 -3.55 -4.62 9.17
N GLY A 11 -4.48 -5.29 8.50
CA GLY A 11 -5.67 -5.86 9.13
C GLY A 11 -6.49 -4.76 9.82
N TRP A 12 -6.87 -3.71 9.07
CA TRP A 12 -7.57 -2.53 9.59
C TRP A 12 -6.82 -1.81 10.72
N GLY A 13 -5.48 -1.77 10.64
CA GLY A 13 -4.61 -1.13 11.63
C GLY A 13 -4.37 -1.95 12.90
N THR A 14 -4.97 -3.14 13.02
CA THR A 14 -4.92 -3.93 14.27
C THR A 14 -3.66 -4.79 14.40
N SER A 15 -2.93 -5.02 13.30
CA SER A 15 -1.73 -5.84 13.32
C SER A 15 -0.68 -5.31 14.29
N LYS A 16 0.07 -6.23 14.92
CA LYS A 16 1.15 -5.87 15.84
C LYS A 16 2.20 -4.97 15.18
N LEU A 17 2.46 -5.20 13.88
CA LEU A 17 3.42 -4.39 13.13
C LEU A 17 2.90 -2.96 12.90
N ALA A 18 1.62 -2.80 12.55
CA ALA A 18 0.99 -1.49 12.42
C ALA A 18 1.04 -0.71 13.73
N ARG A 19 0.63 -1.33 14.84
CA ARG A 19 0.57 -0.68 16.16
C ARG A 19 1.93 -0.39 16.76
N ASN A 20 2.87 -1.33 16.66
CA ASN A 20 4.16 -1.18 17.34
C ASN A 20 5.16 -0.42 16.48
N ASN A 21 5.19 -0.61 15.16
CA ASN A 21 6.20 -0.02 14.28
C ASN A 21 5.67 1.14 13.44
N ASN A 22 4.40 1.53 13.59
CA ASN A 22 3.70 2.44 12.67
C ASN A 22 3.79 1.97 11.20
N ASN A 23 3.94 0.68 10.94
CA ASN A 23 4.23 0.14 9.61
C ASN A 23 3.00 -0.59 9.06
N LEU A 24 2.22 0.11 8.24
CA LEU A 24 0.95 -0.38 7.71
C LEU A 24 1.11 -1.40 6.58
N PHE A 25 2.25 -1.39 5.89
CA PHE A 25 2.42 -2.10 4.61
C PHE A 25 3.45 -3.24 4.68
N GLY A 26 3.80 -3.70 5.88
CA GLY A 26 4.72 -4.82 6.02
C GLY A 26 6.14 -4.54 5.50
N MET A 27 6.56 -3.27 5.41
CA MET A 27 7.83 -2.91 4.76
C MET A 27 9.01 -3.48 5.56
N LYS A 28 9.78 -4.37 4.93
CA LYS A 28 11.02 -4.89 5.51
C LYS A 28 12.09 -3.81 5.48
N CYS A 29 12.96 -3.81 6.48
CA CYS A 29 14.13 -2.94 6.43
C CYS A 29 15.10 -3.42 5.36
N ALA A 30 15.79 -2.48 4.70
CA ALA A 30 16.92 -2.83 3.84
C ALA A 30 18.04 -3.45 4.70
N LYS A 31 18.80 -4.39 4.12
CA LYS A 31 19.90 -5.10 4.79
C LYS A 31 20.76 -4.11 5.59
N GLY A 32 20.81 -4.28 6.91
CA GLY A 32 21.65 -3.51 7.83
C GLY A 32 21.04 -2.25 8.48
N ARG A 33 19.79 -1.85 8.16
CA ARG A 33 19.19 -0.59 8.69
C ARG A 33 17.95 -0.77 9.58
N CYS A 34 17.72 -1.95 10.13
CA CYS A 34 16.69 -2.11 11.16
C CYS A 34 17.21 -1.52 12.49
N THR A 35 16.65 -0.40 12.94
CA THR A 35 16.76 0.01 14.35
C THR A 35 16.04 -1.00 15.20
N ASN A 36 16.73 -1.73 16.07
CA ASN A 36 16.09 -2.70 16.97
C ASN A 36 15.73 -2.00 18.28
N ALA A 37 14.57 -1.34 18.33
CA ALA A 37 14.07 -0.75 19.57
C ALA A 37 13.20 -1.77 20.36
N PRO A 38 13.20 -1.70 21.71
CA PRO A 38 12.33 -2.54 22.53
C PRO A 38 10.85 -2.42 22.14
N GLY A 39 10.12 -3.55 22.17
CA GLY A 39 8.70 -3.60 21.83
C GLY A 39 8.38 -3.57 20.32
N LYS A 40 9.37 -3.35 19.45
CA LYS A 40 9.18 -3.33 17.99
C LYS A 40 9.34 -4.71 17.37
N VAL A 41 8.64 -4.94 16.26
CA VAL A 41 8.77 -6.17 15.48
C VAL A 41 10.08 -6.13 14.69
N LYS A 42 10.97 -7.09 14.93
CA LYS A 42 12.29 -7.21 14.28
C LYS A 42 12.17 -7.55 12.79
N GLY A 43 13.13 -7.08 11.99
CA GLY A 43 13.18 -7.34 10.54
C GLY A 43 12.29 -6.44 9.67
N TYR A 44 11.54 -5.54 10.30
CA TYR A 44 10.67 -4.58 9.63
C TYR A 44 11.10 -3.14 9.91
N SER A 45 10.85 -2.26 8.94
CA SER A 45 11.03 -0.83 9.11
C SER A 45 10.14 -0.31 10.25
N GLN A 46 10.65 0.70 10.94
CA GLN A 46 9.94 1.47 11.97
C GLN A 46 9.79 2.88 11.46
N PHE A 47 8.59 3.43 11.62
CA PHE A 47 8.26 4.78 11.20
C PHE A 47 7.93 5.64 12.43
N ALA A 48 8.32 6.92 12.38
CA ALA A 48 8.01 7.86 13.46
C ALA A 48 6.49 8.08 13.58
N SER A 49 5.79 8.06 12.45
CA SER A 49 4.33 8.17 12.38
C SER A 49 3.71 7.26 11.31
N VAL A 50 2.39 7.08 11.39
CA VAL A 50 1.61 6.41 10.33
C VAL A 50 1.77 7.15 8.99
N LYS A 51 1.81 8.48 9.02
CA LYS A 51 2.05 9.32 7.83
C LYS A 51 3.37 8.96 7.14
N ASP A 52 4.43 8.72 7.90
CA ASP A 52 5.74 8.36 7.33
C ASP A 52 5.71 6.97 6.67
N SER A 53 4.94 6.03 7.22
CA SER A 53 4.71 4.73 6.58
C SER A 53 3.95 4.87 5.26
N VAL A 54 2.92 5.71 5.21
CA VAL A 54 2.19 6.01 3.97
C VAL A 54 3.10 6.68 2.94
N ASN A 55 3.92 7.64 3.36
CA ASN A 55 4.89 8.29 2.47
C ASN A 55 5.89 7.27 1.90
N ALA A 56 6.47 6.42 2.74
CA ALA A 56 7.41 5.38 2.31
C ALA A 56 6.78 4.39 1.32
N TYR A 57 5.53 3.98 1.56
CA TYR A 57 4.76 3.14 0.66
C TYR A 57 4.54 3.81 -0.71
N VAL A 58 4.11 5.07 -0.71
CA VAL A 58 3.87 5.83 -1.95
C VAL A 58 5.19 6.02 -2.71
N VAL A 59 6.30 6.31 -2.04
CA VAL A 59 7.63 6.36 -2.67
C VAL A 59 7.97 5.02 -3.31
N ASN A 60 7.83 3.91 -2.58
CA ASN A 60 8.12 2.57 -3.08
C ASN A 60 7.30 2.24 -4.35
N LEU A 61 6.00 2.54 -4.33
CA LEU A 61 5.12 2.34 -5.50
C LEU A 61 5.56 3.20 -6.71
N ASN A 62 6.11 4.38 -6.44
CA ASN A 62 6.52 5.34 -7.46
C ASN A 62 7.96 5.16 -7.98
N THR A 63 8.82 4.40 -7.29
CA THR A 63 10.23 4.27 -7.69
C THR A 63 10.64 2.83 -7.99
N HIS A 64 10.11 1.84 -7.27
CA HIS A 64 10.60 0.46 -7.36
C HIS A 64 10.34 -0.15 -8.77
N PRO A 65 11.30 -0.87 -9.38
CA PRO A 65 11.18 -1.43 -10.74
C PRO A 65 9.99 -2.37 -10.93
N ALA A 66 9.65 -3.14 -9.89
CA ALA A 66 8.50 -4.06 -9.91
C ALA A 66 7.16 -3.36 -10.24
N TYR A 67 7.04 -2.06 -9.90
CA TYR A 67 5.83 -1.27 -10.13
C TYR A 67 5.91 -0.40 -11.38
N SER A 68 6.86 -0.66 -12.28
CA SER A 68 6.99 0.07 -13.54
C SER A 68 5.73 -0.04 -14.42
N SER A 69 5.08 -1.21 -14.46
CA SER A 69 3.83 -1.44 -15.19
C SER A 69 2.68 -0.59 -14.63
N PHE A 70 2.53 -0.54 -13.30
CA PHE A 70 1.57 0.32 -12.61
C PHE A 70 1.75 1.79 -12.99
N ARG A 71 3.00 2.29 -12.97
CA ARG A 71 3.31 3.68 -13.37
C ARG A 71 3.02 3.95 -14.84
N LYS A 72 3.31 3.00 -15.73
CA LYS A 72 2.99 3.10 -17.16
C LYS A 72 1.47 3.20 -17.38
N SER A 73 0.68 2.35 -16.73
CA SER A 73 -0.79 2.42 -16.82
C SER A 73 -1.33 3.75 -16.31
N ARG A 74 -0.83 4.25 -15.17
CA ARG A 74 -1.22 5.57 -14.66
C ARG A 74 -0.88 6.71 -15.64
N ALA A 75 0.28 6.64 -16.28
CA ALA A 75 0.68 7.63 -17.28
C ALA A 75 -0.18 7.57 -18.55
N GLN A 76 -0.57 6.37 -18.99
CA GLN A 76 -1.47 6.18 -20.13
C GLN A 76 -2.86 6.79 -19.87
N LEU A 77 -3.44 6.56 -18.69
CA LEU A 77 -4.73 7.15 -18.31
C LEU A 77 -4.67 8.68 -18.37
N ARG A 78 -3.61 9.29 -17.79
CA ARG A 78 -3.40 10.74 -17.84
C ARG A 78 -3.24 11.29 -19.26
N LYS A 79 -2.52 10.56 -20.13
CA LYS A 79 -2.37 10.96 -21.54
C LYS A 79 -3.68 10.89 -22.32
N ALA A 80 -4.57 9.97 -21.93
CA ALA A 80 -5.89 9.81 -22.53
C ALA A 80 -6.96 10.70 -21.87
N ASP A 81 -6.56 11.61 -20.98
CA ASP A 81 -7.46 12.45 -20.17
C ASP A 81 -8.51 11.66 -19.38
N GLN A 82 -8.14 10.44 -18.97
CA GLN A 82 -8.97 9.57 -18.15
C GLN A 82 -8.64 9.74 -16.67
N GLU A 83 -9.69 9.74 -15.85
CA GLU A 83 -9.56 9.87 -14.41
C GLU A 83 -8.74 8.71 -13.80
N VAL A 84 -7.77 9.06 -12.96
CA VAL A 84 -6.95 8.09 -12.22
C VAL A 84 -7.62 7.78 -10.89
N THR A 85 -8.52 6.81 -10.90
CA THR A 85 -9.27 6.38 -9.71
C THR A 85 -8.69 5.10 -9.11
N ALA A 86 -9.15 4.73 -7.91
CA ALA A 86 -8.77 3.47 -7.30
C ALA A 86 -9.27 2.26 -8.10
N SER A 87 -10.49 2.33 -8.66
CA SER A 87 -11.09 1.25 -9.45
C SER A 87 -10.30 0.98 -10.74
N THR A 88 -9.79 2.02 -11.40
CA THR A 88 -8.97 1.84 -12.63
C THR A 88 -7.56 1.35 -12.34
N MET A 89 -7.03 1.58 -11.13
CA MET A 89 -5.64 1.30 -10.77
C MET A 89 -5.40 -0.01 -10.00
N ILE A 90 -6.36 -0.51 -9.21
CA ILE A 90 -6.16 -1.72 -8.38
C ILE A 90 -5.74 -2.94 -9.22
N HIS A 91 -6.40 -3.16 -10.37
CA HIS A 91 -6.05 -4.27 -11.25
C HIS A 91 -4.71 -4.10 -11.99
N LYS A 92 -4.04 -2.94 -11.85
CA LYS A 92 -2.73 -2.65 -12.45
C LYS A 92 -1.56 -2.93 -11.48
N LEU A 93 -1.82 -3.46 -10.28
CA LEU A 93 -0.81 -3.83 -9.27
C LEU A 93 -0.12 -5.18 -9.54
N LYS A 94 0.26 -5.44 -10.81
CA LYS A 94 0.97 -6.67 -11.16
C LYS A 94 2.31 -6.74 -10.40
N GLY A 95 2.58 -7.87 -9.75
CA GLY A 95 3.82 -8.10 -9.00
C GLY A 95 3.84 -7.53 -7.58
N TYR A 96 2.72 -6.95 -7.11
CA TYR A 96 2.60 -6.51 -5.72
C TYR A 96 2.48 -7.69 -4.74
N SER A 97 1.69 -8.70 -5.09
CA SER A 97 1.48 -9.91 -4.31
C SER A 97 1.80 -11.14 -5.13
N THR A 98 2.34 -12.17 -4.49
CA THR A 98 2.55 -13.50 -5.09
C THR A 98 1.23 -14.17 -5.49
N GLN A 99 0.12 -13.77 -4.88
CA GLN A 99 -1.23 -14.23 -5.24
C GLN A 99 -1.77 -13.57 -6.52
N GLY A 100 -1.06 -12.59 -7.08
CA GLY A 100 -1.39 -11.98 -8.38
C GLY A 100 -2.84 -11.47 -8.47
N GLN A 101 -3.56 -11.92 -9.49
CA GLN A 101 -4.91 -11.44 -9.79
C GLN A 101 -5.91 -11.73 -8.68
N ARG A 102 -5.77 -12.85 -7.94
CA ARG A 102 -6.64 -13.17 -6.81
C ARG A 102 -6.59 -12.07 -5.74
N TYR A 103 -5.40 -11.58 -5.45
CA TYR A 103 -5.20 -10.50 -4.49
C TYR A 103 -5.73 -9.16 -5.02
N ASN A 104 -5.56 -8.86 -6.31
CA ASN A 104 -6.15 -7.65 -6.91
C ASN A 104 -7.69 -7.67 -6.85
N ASN A 105 -8.31 -8.83 -7.06
CA ASN A 105 -9.76 -8.98 -6.94
C ASN A 105 -10.22 -8.79 -5.49
N TYR A 106 -9.49 -9.35 -4.52
CA TYR A 106 -9.75 -9.13 -3.11
C TYR A 106 -9.69 -7.63 -2.73
N LEU A 107 -8.66 -6.92 -3.18
CA LEU A 107 -8.53 -5.48 -2.94
C LEU A 107 -9.66 -4.68 -3.59
N PHE A 108 -10.08 -5.08 -4.78
CA PHE A 108 -11.16 -4.41 -5.50
C PHE A 108 -12.50 -4.60 -4.77
N ALA A 109 -12.81 -5.82 -4.33
CA ALA A 109 -14.00 -6.11 -3.51
C ALA A 109 -13.98 -5.28 -2.23
N MET A 110 -12.87 -5.29 -1.48
CA MET A 110 -12.75 -4.49 -0.26
C MET A 110 -12.87 -2.98 -0.53
N PHE A 111 -12.37 -2.48 -1.66
CA PHE A 111 -12.58 -1.09 -2.06
C PHE A 111 -14.06 -0.78 -2.32
N GLN A 112 -14.78 -1.64 -3.03
CA GLN A 112 -16.20 -1.45 -3.34
C GLN A 112 -17.05 -1.47 -2.06
N ASP A 113 -16.85 -2.47 -1.20
CA ASP A 113 -17.63 -2.62 0.04
C ASP A 113 -17.46 -1.43 0.98
N ASN A 114 -16.30 -0.75 0.92
CA ASN A 114 -15.97 0.38 1.77
C ASN A 114 -16.03 1.73 1.05
N GLN A 115 -16.53 1.77 -0.19
CA GLN A 115 -16.49 2.98 -1.01
C GLN A 115 -17.22 4.14 -0.35
N ARG A 116 -18.35 3.87 0.33
CA ARG A 116 -19.13 4.88 1.06
C ARG A 116 -18.35 5.48 2.23
N LEU A 117 -17.69 4.64 3.03
CA LEU A 117 -16.88 5.07 4.18
C LEU A 117 -15.63 5.86 3.74
N ILE A 118 -15.05 5.47 2.61
CA ILE A 118 -13.90 6.18 2.05
C ILE A 118 -14.34 7.55 1.48
N ALA A 119 -15.48 7.61 0.80
CA ALA A 119 -16.01 8.83 0.20
C ALA A 119 -16.49 9.86 1.24
N SER A 120 -16.97 9.44 2.41
CA SER A 120 -17.45 10.36 3.46
C SER A 120 -16.34 11.08 4.22
N HIS A 121 -15.07 10.75 3.96
CA HIS A 121 -13.90 11.29 4.67
C HIS A 121 -12.80 11.79 3.71
N MET A 122 -13.14 12.02 2.44
CA MET A 122 -12.32 12.70 1.44
C MET A 122 -12.80 14.14 1.25
#